data_AF-A0A0K0Y5L8-F1
#
_entry.id   AF-A0A0K0Y5L8-F1
#
_cell.length_a   1.000
_cell.length_b   1.000
_cell.length_c   1.000
_cell.angle_alpha   90.00
_cell.angle_beta   90.00
_cell.angle_gamma   90.00
#
_symmetry.space_group_name_H-M   'P 1'
#
loop_
_entity.id
_entity.type
_entity.pdbx_description
1 polymer ?
#
loop_
_entity_poly.entity_id
_entity_poly.type
_entity_poly.pdbx_seq_one_letter_code
_entity_poly.pdbx_strand_id
1 'polypeptide(L)' 'MHFTSNTATIVSEVRTFVMDERKNCVSDREWKFRLRGYGYDVRDTNHGTVLATLPHGVEVCTLDA' A
#
# COMPACT_ATOMS: atom_id res chain seq x y z
N MET A 1 18.24 -18.72 4.48
CA MET A 1 18.01 -17.37 3.93
C MET A 1 17.22 -16.60 4.98
N HIS A 2 17.82 -15.58 5.58
CA HIS A 2 17.31 -14.85 6.74
C HIS A 2 16.11 -13.97 6.35
N PHE A 3 14.93 -14.21 6.93
CA PHE A 3 13.70 -13.44 6.66
C PHE A 3 13.45 -12.28 7.65
N THR A 4 14.46 -11.82 8.40
CA THR A 4 14.23 -10.88 9.52
C THR A 4 14.88 -9.50 9.39
N SER A 5 15.49 -9.17 8.24
CA SER A 5 16.03 -7.81 7.98
C SER A 5 15.36 -7.07 6.82
N ASN A 6 14.30 -7.63 6.22
CA ASN A 6 13.78 -7.19 4.91
C ASN A 6 12.51 -6.32 5.00
N THR A 7 11.91 -6.13 6.17
CA THR A 7 10.62 -5.43 6.31
C THR A 7 10.67 -3.99 5.80
N ALA A 8 11.73 -3.24 6.11
CA ALA A 8 11.86 -1.85 5.64
C ALA A 8 12.04 -1.75 4.11
N THR A 9 12.77 -2.69 3.51
CA THR A 9 12.95 -2.75 2.06
C THR A 9 11.66 -3.14 1.35
N ILE A 10 10.97 -4.19 1.81
CA ILE A 10 9.68 -4.62 1.27
C ILE A 10 8.65 -3.49 1.37
N VAL A 11 8.60 -2.80 2.51
CA VAL A 11 7.70 -1.65 2.70
C VAL A 11 8.00 -0.54 1.68
N SER A 12 9.27 -0.28 1.39
CA SER A 12 9.70 0.73 0.43
C SER A 12 9.35 0.35 -1.01
N GLU A 13 9.54 -0.92 -1.37
CA GLU A 13 9.17 -1.47 -2.68
C GLU A 13 7.66 -1.46 -2.88
N VAL A 14 6.89 -1.90 -1.87
CA VAL A 14 5.42 -1.87 -1.89
C VAL A 14 4.92 -0.43 -1.99
N ARG A 15 5.49 0.52 -1.22
CA ARG A 15 5.15 1.95 -1.34
C ARG A 15 5.40 2.47 -2.75
N THR A 16 6.54 2.13 -3.35
CA THR A 16 6.88 2.56 -4.71
C THR A 16 5.92 1.98 -5.74
N PHE A 17 5.63 0.68 -5.65
CA PHE A 17 4.67 -0.01 -6.50
C PHE A 17 3.27 0.61 -6.42
N VAL A 18 2.80 0.84 -5.19
CA VAL A 18 1.49 1.43 -4.92
C VAL A 18 1.40 2.87 -5.46
N MET A 19 2.46 3.68 -5.31
CA MET A 19 2.54 5.03 -5.86
C MET A 19 2.62 5.06 -7.39
N ASP A 20 3.30 4.09 -8.01
CA ASP A 20 3.35 3.95 -9.47
C ASP A 20 1.96 3.59 -10.03
N GLU A 21 1.28 2.64 -9.38
CA GLU A 21 -0.10 2.30 -9.71
C GLU A 21 -1.05 3.49 -9.56
N ARG A 22 -0.83 4.36 -8.57
CA ARG A 22 -1.60 5.60 -8.43
C ARG A 22 -1.44 6.52 -9.63
N LYS A 23 -0.23 6.61 -10.21
CA LYS A 23 0.04 7.43 -11.40
C LYS A 23 -0.58 6.83 -12.66
N ASN A 24 -0.67 5.49 -12.73
CA ASN A 24 -1.28 4.77 -13.85
C ASN A 24 -2.82 4.71 -13.76
N CYS A 25 -3.40 4.95 -12.58
CA CYS A 25 -4.85 4.96 -12.39
C CYS A 25 -5.44 6.37 -12.59
N VAL A 26 -6.61 6.44 -13.21
CA VAL A 26 -7.34 7.70 -13.47
C VAL A 26 -8.02 8.24 -12.20
N SER A 27 -8.22 7.41 -11.18
CA SER A 27 -8.90 7.81 -9.94
C SER A 27 -8.50 6.95 -8.75
N ASP A 28 -8.56 7.50 -7.54
CA ASP A 28 -8.25 6.77 -6.30
C ASP A 28 -9.19 5.58 -6.05
N ARG A 29 -10.42 5.62 -6.59
CA ARG A 29 -11.37 4.49 -6.54
C ARG A 29 -10.90 3.30 -7.37
N GLU A 30 -10.44 3.54 -8.59
CA GLU A 30 -9.89 2.50 -9.47
C GLU A 30 -8.62 1.91 -8.88
N TRP A 31 -7.75 2.78 -8.39
CA TRP A 31 -6.53 2.40 -7.70
C TRP A 31 -6.80 1.52 -6.47
N LYS A 32 -7.74 1.94 -5.60
CA LYS A 32 -8.20 1.14 -4.45
C LYS A 32 -8.74 -0.22 -4.90
N PHE A 33 -9.62 -0.24 -5.91
CA PHE A 33 -10.21 -1.49 -6.41
C PHE A 33 -9.13 -2.45 -6.91
N ARG A 34 -8.15 -1.94 -7.66
CA ARG A 34 -7.04 -2.74 -8.16
C ARG A 34 -6.17 -3.28 -7.02
N LEU A 35 -5.83 -2.45 -6.04
CA LEU A 35 -5.07 -2.86 -4.85
C LEU A 35 -5.79 -3.91 -4.00
N ARG A 36 -7.13 -3.86 -3.94
CA ARG A 36 -7.90 -4.92 -3.28
C ARG A 36 -7.74 -6.28 -3.96
N GLY A 37 -7.56 -6.30 -5.28
CA GLY A 37 -7.23 -7.52 -6.03
C GLY A 37 -5.88 -8.12 -5.62
N TYR A 38 -4.94 -7.30 -5.17
CA TYR A 38 -3.64 -7.73 -4.63
C TYR A 38 -3.68 -8.07 -3.14
N GLY A 39 -4.83 -7.91 -2.46
CA GLY A 39 -4.94 -8.11 -1.02
C GLY A 39 -4.48 -6.93 -0.17
N TYR A 40 -4.40 -5.73 -0.74
CA TYR A 40 -4.12 -4.48 -0.02
C TYR A 40 -5.35 -3.57 0.00
N ASP A 41 -5.57 -2.89 1.12
CA ASP A 41 -6.60 -1.89 1.32
C ASP A 41 -5.92 -0.53 1.52
N VAL A 42 -6.32 0.46 0.73
CA VAL A 42 -5.84 1.84 0.90
C VAL A 42 -6.91 2.65 1.60
N ARG A 43 -6.58 3.14 2.80
CA ARG A 43 -7.45 3.96 3.62
C ARG A 43 -6.97 5.39 3.59
N ASP A 44 -7.88 6.29 3.31
CA ASP A 44 -7.60 7.71 3.49
C ASP A 44 -7.96 8.06 4.94
N THR A 45 -6.99 8.50 5.71
CA THR A 45 -7.16 8.89 7.11
C THR A 45 -6.84 10.36 7.26
N ASN A 46 -7.21 10.95 8.40
CA ASN A 46 -6.91 12.37 8.69
C ASN A 46 -5.38 12.64 8.76
N HIS A 47 -4.57 11.58 8.92
CA HIS A 47 -3.11 11.63 8.94
C HIS A 47 -2.47 11.27 7.59
N GLY A 48 -3.26 11.16 6.53
CA GLY A 48 -2.81 10.78 5.19
C GLY A 48 -3.28 9.40 4.77
N THR A 49 -2.74 8.94 3.64
CA THR A 49 -3.13 7.68 3.03
C THR A 49 -2.36 6.52 3.66
N VAL A 50 -3.05 5.51 4.20
CA VAL A 50 -2.47 4.34 4.86
C VAL A 50 -2.71 3.09 4.03
N LEU A 51 -1.67 2.30 3.81
CA LEU A 51 -1.74 0.97 3.23
C LEU A 51 -1.94 -0.07 4.32
N ALA A 52 -3.00 -0.85 4.22
CA ALA A 52 -3.29 -1.98 5.10
C ALA A 52 -3.43 -3.28 4.29
N THR A 53 -3.24 -4.43 4.92
CA THR A 53 -3.51 -5.74 4.30
C THR A 53 -4.97 -6.14 4.49
N LEU A 54 -5.62 -6.67 3.46
CA LEU A 54 -7.02 -7.13 3.51
C LEU A 54 -7.30 -8.37 4.37
N PRO A 55 -6.40 -9.37 4.52
CA PRO A 55 -6.70 -10.55 5.33
C PRO A 55 -6.72 -10.28 6.85
N HIS A 56 -5.97 -9.28 7.34
CA HIS A 56 -5.84 -9.02 8.78
C HIS A 56 -5.99 -7.54 9.18
N GLY A 57 -6.11 -6.62 8.21
CA GLY A 57 -6.15 -5.18 8.49
C GLY A 57 -4.84 -4.62 9.03
N VAL A 58 -3.72 -5.35 8.86
CA VAL A 58 -2.41 -4.91 9.37
C VAL A 58 -1.92 -3.74 8.54
N GLU A 59 -1.67 -2.61 9.19
CA GLU A 59 -1.08 -1.42 8.60
C GLU A 59 0.38 -1.71 8.19
N VAL A 60 0.66 -1.59 6.91
CA VAL A 60 1.97 -1.85 6.32
C VAL A 60 2.81 -0.58 6.35
N CYS A 61 2.24 0.52 5.84
CA CYS A 61 2.92 1.81 5.75
C CYS A 61 1.98 2.96 5.46
N THR A 62 2.41 4.17 5.82
CA THR A 62 1.79 5.42 5.39
C THR A 62 2.40 5.85 4.05
N LEU A 63 1.53 6.20 3.10
CA LEU A 63 1.87 6.73 1.78
C LEU A 63 1.97 8.26 1.81
N ASP A 64 2.07 8.86 3.00
CA ASP A 64 2.19 10.31 3.16
C ASP A 64 3.43 10.85 2.42
N ALA A 65 3.28 12.05 1.85
CA ALA A 65 4.26 12.72 1.00
C ALA A 65 5.20 13.60 1.83
#